data_AF-A0A2T0MI29-F1
#
_entry.id   AF-A0A2T0MI29-F1
#
_cell.length_a   1.000
_cell.length_b   1.000
_cell.length_c   1.000
_cell.angle_alpha   90.00
_cell.angle_beta   90.00
_cell.angle_gamma   90.00
#
_symmetry.space_group_name_H-M   'P 1'
#
loop_
_entity.id
_entity.type
_entity.pdbx_description
1 polymer ?
#
loop_
_entity_poly.entity_id
_entity_poly.type
_entity_poly.pdbx_seq_one_letter_code
_entity_poly.pdbx_strand_id
1 'polypeptide(L)'
;METSKKLEDFRKKLGELQLILTNYLNMNSTIPHLEATREIAWSIQELGFKHKSLVQQFSDTIGTGRSFSILSHRLSVLESESYSLERVLDSLIKT
;
A
#
# COMPACT_ATOMS: atom_id res chain seq x y z
N MET A 1 -4.81 20.48 4.93
CA MET A 1 -5.81 19.38 5.04
C MET A 1 -5.72 18.36 3.91
N GLU A 2 -5.30 18.71 2.69
CA GLU A 2 -5.23 17.76 1.55
C GLU A 2 -4.32 16.53 1.76
N THR A 3 -3.10 16.71 2.29
CA THR A 3 -2.16 15.59 2.53
C THR A 3 -2.68 14.57 3.56
N SER A 4 -3.43 15.04 4.57
CA SER A 4 -4.07 14.16 5.56
C SER A 4 -5.13 13.26 4.91
N LYS A 5 -5.91 13.81 3.98
CA LYS A 5 -6.89 13.04 3.21
C LYS A 5 -6.20 11.99 2.34
N LYS A 6 -5.14 12.37 1.62
CA LYS A 6 -4.35 11.43 0.80
C LYS A 6 -3.75 10.29 1.63
N LEU A 7 -3.28 10.56 2.85
CA LEU A 7 -2.80 9.50 3.76
C LEU A 7 -3.91 8.53 4.18
N GLU A 8 -5.13 9.03 4.41
CA GLU A 8 -6.28 8.19 4.74
C GLU A 8 -6.75 7.36 3.54
N ASP A 9 -6.82 7.99 2.36
CA ASP A 9 -7.20 7.31 1.11
C ASP A 9 -6.19 6.21 0.76
N PHE A 10 -4.89 6.46 0.92
CA PHE A 10 -3.85 5.44 0.75
C PHE A 10 -4.00 4.28 1.74
N ARG A 11 -4.35 4.56 3.00
CA ARG A 11 -4.60 3.51 4.00
C ARG A 11 -5.77 2.61 3.60
N LYS A 12 -6.86 3.19 3.10
CA LYS A 12 -8.03 2.43 2.61
C LYS A 12 -7.62 1.52 1.45
N LYS A 13 -6.89 2.06 0.48
CA LYS A 13 -6.39 1.31 -0.68
C LYS A 13 -5.50 0.12 -0.28
N LEU A 14 -4.60 0.29 0.70
CA LEU A 14 -3.82 -0.84 1.24
C LEU A 14 -4.72 -1.92 1.84
N GLY A 15 -5.76 -1.53 2.58
CA GLY A 15 -6.73 -2.48 3.14
C GLY A 15 -7.47 -3.26 2.06
N GLU A 16 -7.87 -2.60 0.98
CA GLU A 16 -8.50 -3.24 -0.18
C GLU A 16 -7.57 -4.25 -0.85
N LEU A 17 -6.30 -3.90 -1.08
CA LEU A 17 -5.31 -4.82 -1.64
C LEU A 17 -5.09 -6.05 -0.74
N GLN A 18 -5.03 -5.85 0.59
CA GLN A 18 -4.94 -6.97 1.53
C GLN A 18 -6.16 -7.91 1.46
N LEU A 19 -7.35 -7.34 1.35
CA LEU A 19 -8.59 -8.11 1.25
C LEU A 19 -8.64 -8.93 -0.04
N ILE A 20 -8.32 -8.30 -1.18
CA ILE A 20 -8.27 -8.96 -2.49
C ILE A 20 -7.30 -10.14 -2.46
N LEU A 21 -6.09 -9.92 -1.94
CA LEU A 21 -5.07 -10.97 -1.83
C LEU A 21 -5.52 -12.13 -0.93
N THR A 22 -6.16 -11.82 0.20
CA THR A 22 -6.68 -12.82 1.13
C THR A 22 -7.77 -13.66 0.48
N ASN A 23 -8.68 -13.04 -0.25
CA ASN A 23 -9.72 -13.75 -1.00
C ASN A 23 -9.11 -14.64 -2.09
N TYR A 24 -8.09 -14.15 -2.81
CA TYR A 24 -7.40 -14.93 -3.82
C TYR A 24 -6.74 -16.19 -3.25
N LEU A 25 -6.03 -16.08 -2.12
CA LEU A 25 -5.44 -17.24 -1.43
C LEU A 25 -6.46 -18.29 -1.03
N ASN A 26 -7.62 -17.84 -0.54
CA ASN A 26 -8.69 -18.73 -0.11
C ASN A 26 -9.34 -19.47 -1.29
N MET A 27 -9.34 -18.87 -2.49
CA MET A 27 -9.94 -19.46 -3.69
C MET A 27 -8.93 -20.27 -4.52
N ASN A 28 -7.64 -19.90 -4.49
CA ASN A 28 -6.59 -20.48 -5.33
C ASN A 28 -5.41 -20.98 -4.47
N SER A 29 -5.49 -22.24 -4.02
CA SER A 29 -4.50 -22.85 -3.13
C SER A 29 -3.43 -23.69 -3.85
N THR A 30 -3.30 -23.55 -5.18
CA THR A 30 -2.29 -24.26 -5.98
C THR A 30 -0.87 -23.70 -5.74
N ILE A 31 0.13 -24.58 -5.68
CA ILE A 31 1.53 -24.27 -5.29
C ILE A 31 2.16 -23.06 -6.01
N PRO A 32 2.09 -22.90 -7.34
CA PRO A 32 2.70 -21.74 -8.01
C PRO A 32 2.03 -20.40 -7.66
N HIS A 33 0.74 -20.43 -7.31
CA HIS A 33 0.01 -19.24 -6.87
C HIS A 33 0.37 -18.86 -5.43
N LEU A 34 0.77 -19.82 -4.60
CA LEU A 34 1.21 -19.58 -3.21
C LEU A 34 2.50 -18.76 -3.12
N GLU A 35 3.49 -19.00 -4.00
CA GLU A 35 4.74 -18.24 -3.99
C GLU A 35 4.54 -16.81 -4.47
N ALA A 36 3.89 -16.61 -5.63
CA ALA A 36 3.56 -15.28 -6.13
C ALA A 36 2.70 -14.48 -5.13
N THR A 37 1.76 -15.14 -4.46
CA THR A 37 0.93 -14.49 -3.45
C THR A 37 1.73 -14.12 -2.19
N ARG A 38 2.73 -14.91 -1.78
CA ARG A 38 3.61 -14.56 -0.65
C ARG A 38 4.43 -13.31 -0.94
N GLU A 39 4.98 -13.17 -2.15
CA GLU A 39 5.73 -11.98 -2.54
C GLU A 39 4.85 -10.73 -2.56
N ILE A 40 3.60 -10.85 -3.02
CA ILE A 40 2.63 -9.75 -2.99
C ILE A 40 2.22 -9.42 -1.55
N ALA A 41 2.00 -10.42 -0.69
CA ALA A 41 1.70 -10.21 0.72
C ALA A 41 2.81 -9.42 1.41
N TRP A 42 4.07 -9.79 1.15
CA TRP A 42 5.24 -9.08 1.66
C TRP A 42 5.29 -7.64 1.15
N SER A 43 5.03 -7.42 -0.14
CA SER A 43 5.03 -6.08 -0.73
C SER A 43 3.95 -5.19 -0.12
N ILE A 44 2.74 -5.72 0.09
CA ILE A 44 1.65 -4.97 0.75
C ILE A 44 2.01 -4.66 2.22
N GLN A 45 2.63 -5.61 2.93
CA GLN A 45 3.08 -5.41 4.29
C GLN A 45 4.17 -4.32 4.37
N GLU A 46 5.14 -4.33 3.46
CA GLU A 46 6.18 -3.32 3.36
C GLU A 46 5.59 -1.93 3.11
N LEU A 47 4.64 -1.80 2.17
CA LEU A 47 3.92 -0.55 1.94
C LEU A 47 3.18 -0.07 3.19
N GLY A 48 2.57 -0.99 3.96
CA GLY A 48 1.96 -0.68 5.23
C GLY A 48 2.94 -0.11 6.27
N PHE A 49 4.16 -0.65 6.34
CA PHE A 49 5.20 -0.10 7.20
C PHE A 49 5.68 1.28 6.73
N LYS A 50 5.95 1.45 5.42
CA LYS A 50 6.35 2.74 4.85
C LYS A 50 5.26 3.81 5.09
N HIS A 51 3.99 3.46 4.92
CA HIS A 51 2.86 4.35 5.18
C HIS A 51 2.75 4.76 6.64
N LYS A 52 2.83 3.82 7.59
CA LYS A 52 2.83 4.13 9.02
C LYS A 52 3.96 5.08 9.39
N SER A 53 5.17 4.84 8.85
CA SER A 53 6.31 5.74 9.05
C SER A 53 6.01 7.14 8.49
N LEU A 54 5.40 7.24 7.31
CA LEU A 54 5.07 8.52 6.70
C LEU A 54 3.99 9.28 7.48
N VAL A 55 2.97 8.59 8.00
CA VAL A 55 1.93 9.17 8.87
C VAL A 55 2.55 9.73 10.16
N GLN A 56 3.48 8.99 10.79
CA GLN A 56 4.18 9.48 11.98
C GLN A 56 4.97 10.75 11.66
N GLN A 57 5.74 10.74 10.58
CA GLN A 57 6.52 11.92 10.15
C GLN A 57 5.63 13.11 9.79
N PHE A 58 4.44 12.88 9.23
CA PHE A 58 3.45 13.91 8.98
C PHE A 58 2.92 14.52 10.28
N SER A 59 2.60 13.69 11.28
CA SER A 59 2.20 14.14 12.61
C SER A 59 3.30 15.00 13.26
N ASP A 60 4.56 14.56 13.20
CA ASP A 60 5.70 15.28 13.76
C ASP A 60 5.96 16.60 13.01
N THR A 61 5.67 16.64 11.70
CA THR A 61 5.86 17.81 10.84
C THR A 61 4.81 18.89 11.08
N ILE A 62 3.55 18.52 11.31
CA ILE A 62 2.48 19.46 11.69
C ILE A 62 2.87 20.22 12.98
N GLY A 63 3.51 19.55 13.93
CA GLY A 63 3.96 20.17 15.19
C GLY A 63 5.21 21.03 15.08
N THR A 64 5.98 20.94 13.99
CA THR A 64 7.33 21.54 13.88
C THR A 64 7.51 22.50 12.71
N GLY A 65 6.52 22.66 11.83
CA GLY A 65 6.57 23.59 10.69
C GLY A 65 7.51 23.16 9.55
N ARG A 66 7.95 21.89 9.54
CA ARG A 66 8.82 21.34 8.48
C ARG A 66 8.08 21.15 7.14
N SER A 67 8.84 20.99 6.06
CA SER A 67 8.33 21.11 4.69
C SER A 67 7.43 19.93 4.27
N PHE A 68 6.13 20.21 4.08
CA PHE A 68 5.10 19.28 3.60
C PHE A 68 5.37 18.72 2.18
N SER A 69 6.25 19.35 1.41
CA SER A 69 6.59 18.96 0.03
C SER A 69 7.25 17.58 -0.04
N ILE A 70 8.20 17.30 0.87
CA ILE A 70 8.93 16.03 0.93
C ILE A 70 7.98 14.88 1.27
N LEU A 71 7.08 15.10 2.23
CA LEU A 71 6.08 14.10 2.62
C LEU A 71 5.10 13.81 1.49
N SER A 72 4.69 14.85 0.76
CA SER A 72 3.77 14.70 -0.38
C SER A 72 4.43 13.94 -1.53
N HIS A 73 5.70 14.18 -1.82
CA HIS A 73 6.44 13.41 -2.83
C HIS A 73 6.56 11.94 -2.43
N ARG A 74 6.92 11.65 -1.18
CA ARG A 74 7.00 10.27 -0.67
C ARG A 74 5.67 9.55 -0.69
N LEU A 75 4.57 10.25 -0.41
CA LEU A 75 3.22 9.68 -0.54
C LEU A 75 2.93 9.28 -1.99
N SER A 76 3.26 10.15 -2.94
CA SER A 76 3.08 9.86 -4.37
C SER A 76 3.89 8.65 -4.84
N VAL A 77 5.10 8.44 -4.31
CA VAL A 77 5.89 7.23 -4.58
C VAL A 77 5.17 5.98 -4.06
N LEU A 78 4.67 6.00 -2.82
CA LEU A 78 3.90 4.89 -2.28
C LEU A 78 2.62 4.61 -3.08
N GLU A 79 1.92 5.65 -3.52
CA GLU A 79 0.74 5.53 -4.40
C GLU A 79 1.10 4.78 -5.69
N SER A 80 2.22 5.13 -6.33
CA SER A 80 2.72 4.44 -7.53
C SER A 80 3.09 2.97 -7.28
N GLU A 81 3.75 2.67 -6.15
CA GLU A 81 4.07 1.29 -5.77
C GLU A 81 2.78 0.48 -5.56
N SER A 82 1.78 1.06 -4.88
CA SER A 82 0.48 0.39 -4.65
C SER A 82 -0.30 0.14 -5.95
N TYR A 83 -0.25 1.06 -6.92
CA TYR A 83 -0.88 0.89 -8.23
C TYR A 83 -0.22 -0.24 -9.03
N SER A 84 1.10 -0.39 -8.89
CA SER A 84 1.83 -1.48 -9.55
C SER A 84 1.39 -2.84 -8.99
N LEU A 85 1.24 -2.95 -7.67
CA LEU A 85 0.73 -4.17 -7.03
C LEU A 85 -0.71 -4.50 -7.43
N GLU A 86 -1.57 -3.50 -7.53
CA GLU A 86 -2.95 -3.66 -7.98
C GLU A 86 -3.02 -4.32 -9.37
N ARG A 87 -2.14 -3.90 -10.30
CA ARG A 87 -2.06 -4.51 -11.64
C ARG A 87 -1.58 -5.96 -11.61
N VAL A 88 -0.62 -6.28 -10.75
CA VAL A 88 -0.14 -7.66 -10.60
C VAL A 88 -1.26 -8.55 -10.03
N LEU A 89 -1.98 -8.06 -9.02
CA LEU A 89 -3.14 -8.73 -8.43
C LEU A 89 -4.26 -8.98 -9.47
N ASP A 90 -4.62 -7.96 -10.26
CA ASP A 90 -5.60 -8.09 -11.33
C ASP A 90 -5.18 -9.12 -12.38
N SER A 91 -3.90 -9.16 -12.75
CA SER A 91 -3.36 -10.18 -13.66
C SER A 91 -3.47 -11.58 -13.10
N LEU A 92 -3.23 -11.77 -11.80
CA LEU A 92 -3.31 -13.08 -11.14
C LEU A 92 -4.74 -13.59 -10.99
N ILE A 93 -5.71 -12.69 -10.82
CA ILE A 93 -7.13 -13.04 -10.69
C ILE A 93 -7.74 -13.43 -12.05
N LYS A 94 -7.22 -12.88 -13.15
CA LYS A 94 -7.72 -13.14 -14.51
C LYS A 94 -7.16 -14.42 -15.16
N THR A 95 -6.06 -14.96 -14.65
CA THR A 95 -5.53 -16.30 -14.97
C THR A 95 -6.29 -17.38 -14.21
#